data_AF-A0A3N6A391-F1
#
_entry.id   AF-A0A3N6A391-F1
#
_cell.length_a   1.000
_cell.length_b   1.000
_cell.length_c   1.000
_cell.angle_alpha   90.00
_cell.angle_beta   90.00
_cell.angle_gamma   90.00
#
_symmetry.space_group_name_H-M   'P 1'
#
loop_
_entity.id
_entity.type
_entity.pdbx_description
1 polymer ?
#
loop_
_entity_poly.entity_id
_entity_poly.type
_entity_poly.pdbx_seq_one_letter_code
_entity_poly.pdbx_strand_id
1 'polypeptide(L)'
;VSAFPVDGTWPTGTAQWEKRNIAIDIPVWDPKICIQCNKCAMVCPHAAIRAKVYESDLLKDAPETFKSMDFKGGEFKGMKYTIQVAPEDCTGCSICVSVCPAKDKSNPKHKSIDMAPQRPLREAEVKNYDFFLALPEVDRGRVKPDVKGSQFFQPLFEYSGACAACGETPYVKLLTQLFGDRLMVGNATGCSSIYGGNLPTSPYAKNPEGRGPAWSNSLFEDNAEFGFGFRLAIDKNIEQAQEIVRRLAPRVGAGLAEAILGADQTTEAGIAAQRERVAALRGRLAGIDTVESRWLEQVVDSLVKKRVWIVGGDGWAYDIGYGGLDHVIAQGRNVNILVLDTEVYSNTGGQASKSTPIGAVAKFAFGGKARPKKDLAMMAMAYGTVYVARVSLANPLHLVRTMLEAEAYSGPSLIICYAHCIAHGIDTTFGVDEQKKAVNSGHWILMRYNPALAAKGENPLKIDSKPPTISFEEYAYGENRYRVLKKINPDAAVELMALAEQDTKSRWELYQQLAGAAASE
;
A
#
# COMPACT_ATOMS: atom_id res chain seq x y z
N VAL A 1 -22.25 17.11 -22.69
CA VAL A 1 -22.28 15.68 -23.13
C VAL A 1 -21.02 15.34 -23.92
N SER A 2 -20.69 16.04 -25.02
CA SER A 2 -19.49 15.78 -25.83
C SER A 2 -18.14 15.85 -25.11
N ALA A 3 -18.07 16.50 -23.94
CA ALA A 3 -16.87 16.58 -23.12
C ALA A 3 -16.57 15.30 -22.30
N PHE A 4 -17.50 14.34 -22.25
CA PHE A 4 -17.35 13.12 -21.46
C PHE A 4 -17.14 11.89 -22.35
N PRO A 5 -16.27 10.95 -21.94
CA PRO A 5 -16.10 9.69 -22.63
C PRO A 5 -17.35 8.82 -22.46
N VAL A 6 -17.71 8.06 -23.51
CA VAL A 6 -18.96 7.28 -23.58
C VAL A 6 -19.01 6.12 -22.59
N ASP A 7 -17.85 5.65 -22.14
CA ASP A 7 -17.66 4.54 -21.21
C ASP A 7 -17.33 5.01 -19.78
N GLY A 8 -17.22 6.33 -19.56
CA GLY A 8 -16.83 6.88 -18.26
C GLY A 8 -15.37 6.62 -17.88
N THR A 9 -14.47 6.32 -18.81
CA THR A 9 -13.03 6.13 -18.54
C THR A 9 -12.32 7.47 -18.39
N TRP A 10 -11.61 7.69 -17.28
CA TRP A 10 -10.90 8.96 -17.01
C TRP A 10 -9.37 8.83 -17.06
N PRO A 11 -8.66 9.91 -17.43
CA PRO A 11 -7.20 9.94 -17.32
C PRO A 11 -6.75 9.80 -15.86
N THR A 12 -5.63 9.13 -15.66
CA THR A 12 -4.96 9.01 -14.37
C THR A 12 -4.02 10.21 -14.14
N GLY A 13 -3.67 10.46 -12.88
CA GLY A 13 -2.67 11.46 -12.47
C GLY A 13 -3.20 12.88 -12.41
N THR A 14 -4.52 13.09 -12.45
CA THR A 14 -5.10 14.43 -12.47
C THR A 14 -4.97 15.17 -11.13
N ALA A 15 -4.75 14.46 -10.02
CA ALA A 15 -4.52 15.08 -8.71
C ALA A 15 -3.26 15.98 -8.67
N GLN A 16 -2.28 15.75 -9.56
CA GLN A 16 -1.07 16.56 -9.66
C GLN A 16 -1.35 18.04 -10.00
N TRP A 17 -2.51 18.35 -10.57
CA TRP A 17 -2.88 19.69 -11.02
C TRP A 17 -3.72 20.47 -10.00
N GLU A 18 -4.19 19.83 -8.93
CA GLU A 18 -5.10 20.49 -7.99
C GLU A 18 -4.39 21.58 -7.16
N LYS A 19 -3.18 21.29 -6.65
CA LYS A 19 -2.37 22.22 -5.83
C LYS A 19 -3.22 22.97 -4.78
N ARG A 20 -4.00 22.19 -4.02
CA ARG A 20 -5.11 22.69 -3.18
C ARG A 20 -4.68 23.73 -2.14
N ASN A 21 -3.43 23.68 -1.70
CA ASN A 21 -2.79 24.64 -0.81
C ASN A 21 -3.60 24.89 0.49
N ILE A 22 -3.94 23.79 1.19
CA ILE A 22 -4.80 23.81 2.38
C ILE A 22 -4.04 23.76 3.71
N ALA A 23 -2.74 23.43 3.69
CA ALA A 23 -1.95 23.32 4.92
C ALA A 23 -1.64 24.69 5.54
N ILE A 24 -1.83 24.80 6.85
CA ILE A 24 -1.39 25.98 7.63
C ILE A 24 0.12 25.94 7.84
N ASP A 25 0.63 24.77 8.22
CA ASP A 25 2.05 24.47 8.43
C ASP A 25 2.49 23.34 7.50
N ILE A 26 3.77 23.36 7.10
CA ILE A 26 4.40 22.30 6.30
C ILE A 26 5.69 21.79 6.97
N PRO A 27 6.08 20.52 6.71
CA PRO A 27 7.34 19.99 7.21
C PRO A 27 8.54 20.68 6.55
N VAL A 28 9.45 21.20 7.36
CA VAL A 28 10.73 21.76 6.94
C VAL A 28 11.84 20.78 7.27
N TRP A 29 12.68 20.49 6.28
CA TRP A 29 13.79 19.57 6.44
C TRP A 29 15.09 20.26 6.89
N ASP A 30 15.72 19.66 7.91
CA ASP A 30 17.08 19.95 8.36
C ASP A 30 18.02 18.79 7.98
N PRO A 31 18.90 18.99 6.98
CA PRO A 31 19.85 17.97 6.53
C PRO A 31 20.93 17.64 7.56
N LYS A 32 21.25 18.55 8.50
CA LYS A 32 22.35 18.35 9.46
C LYS A 32 22.04 17.25 10.48
N ILE A 33 20.76 17.07 10.79
CA ILE A 33 20.27 16.08 11.76
C ILE A 33 19.86 14.78 11.03
N CYS A 34 19.52 14.86 9.75
CA CYS A 34 18.92 13.77 9.01
C CYS A 34 19.77 12.50 8.99
N ILE A 35 19.13 11.37 9.28
CA ILE A 35 19.75 10.03 9.20
C ILE A 35 19.36 9.27 7.92
N GLN A 36 18.66 9.90 6.98
CA GLN A 36 18.30 9.33 5.67
C GLN A 36 17.49 8.03 5.76
N CYS A 37 16.57 7.92 6.73
CA CYS A 37 15.79 6.70 6.96
C CYS A 37 14.51 6.59 6.11
N ASN A 38 14.12 7.66 5.41
CA ASN A 38 12.90 7.78 4.59
C ASN A 38 11.56 7.48 5.30
N LYS A 39 11.52 7.33 6.63
CA LYS A 39 10.27 7.07 7.37
C LYS A 39 9.22 8.15 7.19
N CYS A 40 9.64 9.42 7.08
CA CYS A 40 8.74 10.54 6.80
C CYS A 40 8.00 10.40 5.46
N ALA A 41 8.71 9.98 4.40
CA ALA A 41 8.11 9.70 3.09
C ALA A 41 7.24 8.43 3.11
N MET A 42 7.65 7.40 3.87
CA MET A 42 6.90 6.15 4.03
C MET A 42 5.49 6.40 4.58
N VAL A 43 5.38 7.18 5.66
CA VAL A 43 4.10 7.38 6.36
C VAL A 43 3.25 8.50 5.79
N CYS A 44 3.76 9.28 4.82
CA CYS A 44 3.00 10.39 4.26
C CYS A 44 1.78 9.86 3.50
N PRO A 45 0.56 10.21 3.92
CA PRO A 45 -0.67 9.70 3.31
C PRO A 45 -1.00 10.35 1.96
N HIS A 46 -0.32 11.42 1.59
CA HIS A 46 -0.57 12.16 0.35
C HIS A 46 0.63 12.17 -0.60
N ALA A 47 1.69 11.43 -0.29
CA ALA A 47 2.97 11.50 -1.02
C ALA A 47 3.52 12.94 -1.16
N ALA A 48 3.16 13.84 -0.24
CA ALA A 48 3.55 15.24 -0.22
C ALA A 48 4.94 15.49 0.39
N ILE A 49 5.64 14.45 0.84
CA ILE A 49 7.05 14.50 1.20
C ILE A 49 7.74 13.27 0.63
N ARG A 50 8.82 13.49 -0.13
CA ARG A 50 9.53 12.46 -0.90
C ARG A 50 11.03 12.56 -0.68
N ALA A 51 11.74 11.49 -1.00
CA ALA A 51 13.19 11.45 -0.97
C ALA A 51 13.73 11.05 -2.35
N LYS A 52 14.82 11.68 -2.79
CA LYS A 52 15.60 11.27 -3.97
C LYS A 52 17.07 11.15 -3.62
N VAL A 53 17.75 10.28 -4.36
CA VAL A 53 19.20 10.17 -4.42
C VAL A 53 19.64 10.35 -5.87
N TYR A 54 20.62 11.21 -6.12
CA TYR A 54 20.97 11.65 -7.48
C TYR A 54 22.42 12.15 -7.57
N GLU A 55 22.97 12.22 -8.77
CA GLU A 55 24.36 12.65 -9.01
C GLU A 55 24.57 14.11 -8.61
N SER A 56 25.74 14.43 -8.05
CA SER A 56 26.04 15.77 -7.52
C SER A 56 26.06 16.86 -8.59
N ASP A 57 26.44 16.52 -9.82
CA ASP A 57 26.46 17.44 -10.98
C ASP A 57 25.09 18.01 -11.33
N LEU A 58 24.00 17.34 -10.95
CA LEU A 58 22.63 17.80 -11.21
C LEU A 58 22.25 19.01 -10.36
N LEU A 59 23.05 19.38 -9.34
CA LEU A 59 22.79 20.54 -8.48
C LEU A 59 23.23 21.89 -9.09
N LYS A 60 23.84 21.91 -10.28
CA LYS A 60 24.35 23.14 -10.90
C LYS A 60 23.26 24.21 -11.09
N ASP A 61 22.06 23.76 -11.45
CA ASP A 61 20.89 24.62 -11.70
C ASP A 61 19.87 24.58 -10.55
N ALA A 62 20.27 24.09 -9.36
CA ALA A 62 19.37 24.00 -8.22
C ALA A 62 18.99 25.42 -7.72
N PRO A 63 17.71 25.64 -7.32
CA PRO A 63 17.32 26.87 -6.64
C PRO A 63 18.19 27.13 -5.40
N GLU A 64 18.45 28.41 -5.08
CA GLU A 64 19.31 28.79 -3.94
C GLU A 64 18.84 28.17 -2.60
N THR A 65 17.53 28.02 -2.44
CA THR A 65 16.90 27.44 -1.25
C THR A 65 16.83 25.91 -1.26
N PHE A 66 17.28 25.26 -2.33
CA PHE A 66 17.17 23.81 -2.47
C PHE A 66 18.19 23.12 -1.57
N LYS A 67 17.69 22.39 -0.57
CA LYS A 67 18.53 21.70 0.40
C LYS A 67 18.96 20.35 -0.16
N SER A 68 20.21 19.98 0.10
CA SER A 68 20.74 18.64 -0.16
C SER A 68 21.79 18.27 0.89
N MET A 69 22.11 16.98 0.98
CA MET A 69 23.22 16.45 1.77
C MET A 69 23.90 15.28 1.06
N ASP A 70 25.11 14.93 1.47
CA ASP A 70 25.76 13.72 0.96
C ASP A 70 25.01 12.47 1.39
N PHE A 71 24.82 11.53 0.47
CA PHE A 71 24.25 10.24 0.80
C PHE A 71 25.24 9.43 1.65
N LYS A 72 24.77 8.88 2.77
CA LYS A 72 25.61 8.22 3.79
C LYS A 72 25.90 6.75 3.50
N GLY A 73 25.09 6.09 2.66
CA GLY A 73 25.24 4.68 2.33
C GLY A 73 26.28 4.43 1.24
N GLY A 74 26.94 3.26 1.26
CA GLY A 74 27.96 2.90 0.27
C GLY A 74 27.40 2.62 -1.13
N GLU A 75 26.12 2.24 -1.21
CA GLU A 75 25.41 1.88 -2.45
C GLU A 75 25.29 3.04 -3.46
N PHE A 76 25.35 4.29 -2.97
CA PHE A 76 25.28 5.51 -3.77
C PHE A 76 26.42 6.48 -3.36
N LYS A 77 27.63 5.95 -3.21
CA LYS A 77 28.80 6.73 -2.81
C LYS A 77 29.04 7.90 -3.77
N GLY A 78 29.15 9.12 -3.22
CA GLY A 78 29.39 10.35 -3.99
C GLY A 78 28.10 11.06 -4.47
N MET A 79 26.94 10.42 -4.33
CA MET A 79 25.66 10.99 -4.71
C MET A 79 25.08 11.89 -3.59
N LYS A 80 24.14 12.75 -3.98
CA LYS A 80 23.40 13.65 -3.10
C LYS A 80 22.04 13.08 -2.75
N TYR A 81 21.51 13.51 -1.61
CA TYR A 81 20.23 13.10 -1.07
C TYR A 81 19.43 14.34 -0.67
N THR A 82 18.13 14.32 -0.98
CA THR A 82 17.19 15.36 -0.58
C THR A 82 15.88 14.75 -0.11
N ILE A 83 15.33 15.31 0.98
CA ILE A 83 13.92 15.21 1.31
C ILE A 83 13.25 16.52 0.89
N GLN A 84 12.22 16.44 0.05
CA GLN A 84 11.49 17.60 -0.44
C GLN A 84 10.00 17.46 -0.15
N VAL A 85 9.39 18.56 0.30
CA VAL A 85 7.94 18.70 0.49
C VAL A 85 7.30 19.30 -0.77
N ALA A 86 6.10 18.83 -1.09
CA ALA A 86 5.17 19.44 -2.03
C ALA A 86 4.31 20.45 -1.24
N PRO A 87 4.64 21.75 -1.22
CA PRO A 87 4.03 22.70 -0.28
C PRO A 87 2.52 22.87 -0.50
N GLU A 88 2.07 22.78 -1.75
CA GLU A 88 0.65 23.00 -2.11
C GLU A 88 -0.20 21.73 -2.03
N ASP A 89 0.43 20.56 -1.93
CA ASP A 89 -0.27 19.27 -1.79
C ASP A 89 -0.19 18.70 -0.37
N CYS A 90 0.63 19.30 0.50
CA CYS A 90 0.68 18.96 1.90
C CYS A 90 -0.66 19.28 2.59
N THR A 91 -1.07 18.40 3.50
CA THR A 91 -2.29 18.58 4.31
C THR A 91 -2.00 19.05 5.74
N GLY A 92 -0.74 19.31 6.09
CA GLY A 92 -0.35 19.79 7.42
C GLY A 92 -0.52 18.78 8.56
N CYS A 93 -0.73 17.49 8.24
CA CYS A 93 -1.11 16.47 9.23
C CYS A 93 -0.03 16.08 10.25
N SER A 94 1.21 16.56 10.08
CA SER A 94 2.33 16.37 11.02
C SER A 94 2.80 14.92 11.28
N ILE A 95 2.23 13.92 10.61
CA ILE A 95 2.59 12.50 10.81
C ILE A 95 4.05 12.19 10.44
N CYS A 96 4.62 12.91 9.48
CA CYS A 96 6.03 12.78 9.10
C CYS A 96 6.99 13.29 10.20
N VAL A 97 6.58 14.32 10.93
CA VAL A 97 7.30 14.88 12.08
C VAL A 97 7.18 13.95 13.29
N SER A 98 5.98 13.39 13.54
CA SER A 98 5.75 12.50 14.68
C SER A 98 6.65 11.26 14.59
N VAL A 99 6.77 10.64 13.41
CA VAL A 99 7.60 9.45 13.21
C VAL A 99 9.10 9.72 13.03
N CYS A 100 9.53 10.97 12.87
CA CYS A 100 10.93 11.30 12.64
C CYS A 100 11.79 10.89 13.85
N PRO A 101 12.73 9.93 13.70
CA PRO A 101 13.55 9.45 14.81
C PRO A 101 14.78 10.32 15.06
N ALA A 102 15.15 11.17 14.11
CA ALA A 102 16.36 11.97 14.15
C ALA A 102 16.09 13.28 14.90
N LYS A 103 16.81 13.47 16.01
CA LYS A 103 16.70 14.62 16.91
C LYS A 103 18.06 15.30 17.05
N ASP A 104 18.05 16.62 17.22
CA ASP A 104 19.26 17.35 17.57
C ASP A 104 19.78 16.91 18.94
N LYS A 105 21.11 16.77 19.08
CA LYS A 105 21.74 16.31 20.33
C LYS A 105 21.67 17.35 21.44
N SER A 106 21.73 18.64 21.08
CA SER A 106 21.67 19.78 22.00
C SER A 106 20.24 20.20 22.30
N ASN A 107 19.30 19.99 21.38
CA ASN A 107 17.88 20.27 21.58
C ASN A 107 16.99 19.11 21.06
N PRO A 108 16.64 18.13 21.91
CA PRO A 108 15.82 16.99 21.50
C PRO A 108 14.40 17.32 21.01
N LYS A 109 13.94 18.56 21.16
CA LYS A 109 12.67 19.04 20.58
C LYS A 109 12.80 19.40 19.10
N HIS A 110 14.00 19.74 18.64
CA HIS A 110 14.31 19.98 17.22
C HIS A 110 14.61 18.65 16.53
N LYS A 111 13.85 18.32 15.51
CA LYS A 111 13.99 17.10 14.71
C LYS A 111 14.53 17.44 13.33
N SER A 112 14.92 16.40 12.57
CA SER A 112 15.30 16.59 11.17
C SER A 112 14.12 17.07 10.29
N ILE A 113 12.89 16.85 10.72
CA ILE A 113 11.68 17.37 10.07
C ILE A 113 10.82 17.96 11.18
N ASP A 114 10.52 19.26 11.09
CA ASP A 114 9.61 19.96 12.00
C ASP A 114 8.60 20.78 11.21
N MET A 115 7.43 21.04 11.81
CA MET A 115 6.41 21.89 11.18
C MET A 115 6.79 23.36 11.29
N ALA A 116 6.59 24.11 10.22
CA ALA A 116 6.70 25.57 10.20
C ALA A 116 5.57 26.21 9.39
N PRO A 117 5.23 27.49 9.66
CA PRO A 117 4.23 28.21 8.90
C PRO A 117 4.51 28.17 7.39
N GLN A 118 3.50 27.78 6.62
CA GLN A 118 3.63 27.52 5.19
C GLN A 118 3.82 28.80 4.37
N ARG A 119 3.09 29.87 4.71
CA ARG A 119 3.04 31.12 3.94
C ARG A 119 4.41 31.71 3.57
N PRO A 120 5.37 31.89 4.50
CA PRO A 120 6.68 32.44 4.15
C PRO A 120 7.57 31.50 3.33
N LEU A 121 7.26 30.20 3.28
CA LEU A 121 8.08 29.17 2.66
C LEU A 121 7.56 28.75 1.27
N ARG A 122 6.25 28.89 1.03
CA ARG A 122 5.55 28.33 -0.12
C ARG A 122 6.23 28.62 -1.45
N GLU A 123 6.51 29.88 -1.77
CA GLU A 123 7.02 30.26 -3.09
C GLU A 123 8.40 29.67 -3.37
N ALA A 124 9.28 29.62 -2.36
CA ALA A 124 10.58 28.98 -2.48
C ALA A 124 10.43 27.46 -2.59
N GLU A 125 9.57 26.86 -1.77
CA GLU A 125 9.37 25.40 -1.77
C GLU A 125 8.65 24.89 -3.03
N VAL A 126 7.83 25.71 -3.71
CA VAL A 126 7.25 25.36 -5.03
C VAL A 126 8.38 25.22 -6.04
N LYS A 127 9.29 26.19 -6.12
CA LYS A 127 10.47 26.12 -7.01
C LYS A 127 11.39 24.95 -6.67
N ASN A 128 11.63 24.71 -5.38
CA ASN A 128 12.39 23.55 -4.91
C ASN A 128 11.70 22.24 -5.31
N TYR A 129 10.37 22.18 -5.23
CA TYR A 129 9.60 20.99 -5.58
C TYR A 129 9.60 20.72 -7.08
N ASP A 130 9.44 21.75 -7.92
CA ASP A 130 9.53 21.63 -9.37
C ASP A 130 10.91 21.12 -9.79
N PHE A 131 11.98 21.68 -9.21
CA PHE A 131 13.34 21.18 -9.42
C PHE A 131 13.50 19.72 -8.95
N PHE A 132 12.97 19.37 -7.78
CA PHE A 132 12.99 17.99 -7.26
C PHE A 132 12.27 17.01 -8.19
N LEU A 133 11.15 17.40 -8.78
CA LEU A 133 10.42 16.58 -9.73
C LEU A 133 11.21 16.38 -11.04
N ALA A 134 11.95 17.40 -11.49
CA ALA A 134 12.80 17.34 -12.68
C ALA A 134 14.04 16.44 -12.52
N LEU A 135 14.50 16.18 -11.29
CA LEU A 135 15.59 15.23 -11.04
C LEU A 135 15.20 13.82 -11.52
N PRO A 136 16.14 13.03 -12.09
CA PRO A 136 15.83 11.69 -12.57
C PRO A 136 15.40 10.77 -11.42
N GLU A 137 14.49 9.84 -11.72
CA GLU A 137 14.17 8.75 -10.81
C GLU A 137 15.35 7.78 -10.74
N VAL A 138 15.56 7.18 -9.56
CA VAL A 138 16.64 6.20 -9.38
C VAL A 138 16.31 4.91 -10.14
N ASP A 139 17.31 4.31 -10.75
CA ASP A 139 17.18 2.97 -11.34
C ASP A 139 16.77 1.96 -10.26
N ARG A 140 15.61 1.34 -10.47
CA ARG A 140 15.02 0.36 -9.56
C ARG A 140 15.93 -0.86 -9.36
N GLY A 141 16.72 -1.24 -10.36
CA GLY A 141 17.68 -2.35 -10.26
C GLY A 141 18.85 -2.10 -9.29
N ARG A 142 19.12 -0.83 -8.95
CA ARG A 142 20.18 -0.43 -8.00
C ARG A 142 19.69 -0.29 -6.56
N VAL A 143 18.38 -0.41 -6.32
CA VAL A 143 17.77 -0.14 -5.03
C VAL A 143 17.17 -1.41 -4.44
N LYS A 144 17.61 -1.76 -3.23
CA LYS A 144 16.94 -2.81 -2.46
C LYS A 144 15.55 -2.32 -2.04
N PRO A 145 14.46 -3.08 -2.29
CA PRO A 145 13.10 -2.66 -1.96
C PRO A 145 12.81 -2.83 -0.45
N ASP A 146 13.66 -2.31 0.42
CA ASP A 146 13.42 -2.29 1.88
C ASP A 146 12.70 -1.00 2.31
N VAL A 147 12.58 -0.75 3.62
CA VAL A 147 11.89 0.45 4.15
C VAL A 147 12.51 1.75 3.61
N LYS A 148 13.84 1.83 3.50
CA LYS A 148 14.50 3.03 2.99
C LYS A 148 14.40 3.06 1.47
N GLY A 149 14.78 1.98 0.81
CA GLY A 149 14.88 1.92 -0.65
C GLY A 149 13.54 2.01 -1.37
N SER A 150 12.47 1.42 -0.83
CA SER A 150 11.11 1.55 -1.40
C SER A 150 10.64 3.00 -1.53
N GLN A 151 11.20 3.91 -0.72
CA GLN A 151 10.85 5.34 -0.75
C GLN A 151 11.68 6.17 -1.73
N PHE A 152 12.67 5.56 -2.39
CA PHE A 152 13.27 6.14 -3.60
C PHE A 152 12.50 5.80 -4.86
N PHE A 153 11.60 4.82 -4.82
CA PHE A 153 10.69 4.60 -5.94
C PHE A 153 9.62 5.68 -5.96
N GLN A 154 9.38 6.21 -7.16
CA GLN A 154 8.32 7.16 -7.41
C GLN A 154 6.98 6.60 -6.90
N PRO A 155 6.25 7.30 -6.03
CA PRO A 155 4.88 6.94 -5.69
C PRO A 155 3.97 7.20 -6.89
N LEU A 156 3.18 6.21 -7.30
CA LEU A 156 2.16 6.35 -8.35
C LEU A 156 0.74 6.41 -7.74
N PHE A 157 0.66 6.82 -6.48
CA PHE A 157 -0.55 7.20 -5.77
C PHE A 157 -0.21 8.43 -4.92
N GLU A 158 -0.69 9.60 -5.34
CA GLU A 158 -0.29 10.89 -4.78
C GLU A 158 -1.46 11.87 -4.68
N TYR A 159 -1.42 12.73 -3.65
CA TYR A 159 -2.33 13.88 -3.46
C TYR A 159 -3.83 13.55 -3.44
N SER A 160 -4.19 12.34 -3.01
CA SER A 160 -5.59 11.90 -2.90
C SER A 160 -6.46 12.82 -2.03
N GLY A 161 -7.78 12.75 -2.24
CA GLY A 161 -8.78 13.44 -1.41
C GLY A 161 -8.95 12.88 0.02
N ALA A 162 -8.09 11.96 0.46
CA ALA A 162 -8.18 11.36 1.79
C ALA A 162 -7.97 12.39 2.92
N CYS A 163 -8.45 12.07 4.11
CA CYS A 163 -8.28 12.90 5.31
C CYS A 163 -6.79 13.17 5.62
N ALA A 164 -6.50 14.30 6.27
CA ALA A 164 -5.19 14.57 6.86
C ALA A 164 -4.80 13.43 7.81
N ALA A 165 -3.59 12.87 7.66
CA ALA A 165 -3.15 11.69 8.42
C ALA A 165 -4.06 10.46 8.25
N CYS A 166 -4.59 10.20 7.04
CA CYS A 166 -5.33 8.97 6.75
C CYS A 166 -4.44 7.72 6.95
N GLY A 167 -4.96 6.70 7.64
CA GLY A 167 -4.26 5.44 7.86
C GLY A 167 -4.26 4.46 6.71
N GLU A 168 -5.09 4.65 5.67
CA GLU A 168 -5.21 3.74 4.54
C GLU A 168 -4.15 4.02 3.45
N THR A 169 -4.00 5.27 3.05
CA THR A 169 -3.25 5.66 1.86
C THR A 169 -1.74 5.38 1.91
N PRO A 170 -1.03 5.34 3.06
CA PRO A 170 0.37 4.92 3.09
C PRO A 170 0.57 3.49 2.56
N TYR A 171 -0.39 2.58 2.78
CA TYR A 171 -0.35 1.22 2.25
C TYR A 171 -0.53 1.20 0.73
N VAL A 172 -1.51 1.96 0.20
CA VAL A 172 -1.76 2.08 -1.24
C VAL A 172 -0.58 2.76 -1.95
N LYS A 173 -0.01 3.81 -1.34
CA LYS A 173 1.21 4.46 -1.83
C LYS A 173 2.35 3.46 -1.95
N LEU A 174 2.64 2.70 -0.88
CA LEU A 174 3.68 1.67 -0.90
C LEU A 174 3.40 0.61 -1.97
N LEU A 175 2.15 0.18 -2.13
CA LEU A 175 1.74 -0.76 -3.19
C LEU A 175 2.18 -0.26 -4.56
N THR A 176 1.91 1.01 -4.87
CA THR A 176 2.30 1.61 -6.15
C THR A 176 3.81 1.80 -6.32
N GLN A 177 4.53 2.13 -5.25
CA GLN A 177 5.99 2.27 -5.27
C GLN A 177 6.67 0.93 -5.60
N LEU A 178 6.16 -0.15 -5.01
CA LEU A 178 6.71 -1.47 -5.23
C LEU A 178 6.32 -2.01 -6.62
N PHE A 179 5.06 -1.83 -7.05
CA PHE A 179 4.48 -2.64 -8.14
C PHE A 179 3.79 -1.86 -9.25
N GLY A 180 3.76 -0.53 -9.18
CA GLY A 180 2.82 0.33 -9.89
C GLY A 180 2.92 0.32 -11.42
N ASP A 181 4.08 0.05 -11.99
CA ASP A 181 4.32 0.09 -13.45
C ASP A 181 3.66 -1.06 -14.23
N ARG A 182 3.06 -2.01 -13.52
CA ARG A 182 2.32 -3.17 -14.06
C ARG A 182 1.20 -3.64 -13.12
N LEU A 183 0.68 -2.71 -12.33
CA LEU A 183 -0.37 -2.94 -11.35
C LEU A 183 -1.75 -2.81 -12.00
N MET A 184 -2.64 -3.74 -11.69
CA MET A 184 -4.08 -3.67 -11.99
C MET A 184 -4.84 -3.77 -10.67
N VAL A 185 -5.67 -2.77 -10.37
CA VAL A 185 -6.40 -2.63 -9.11
C VAL A 185 -7.90 -2.75 -9.36
N GLY A 186 -8.50 -3.82 -8.82
CA GLY A 186 -9.94 -3.86 -8.56
C GLY A 186 -10.19 -3.29 -7.16
N ASN A 187 -10.96 -2.20 -7.07
CA ASN A 187 -11.20 -1.52 -5.81
C ASN A 187 -12.66 -1.62 -5.38
N ALA A 188 -12.91 -2.09 -4.16
CA ALA A 188 -14.25 -2.13 -3.59
C ALA A 188 -14.74 -0.71 -3.31
N THR A 189 -16.05 -0.52 -3.33
CA THR A 189 -16.63 0.77 -2.92
C THR A 189 -16.37 1.02 -1.43
N GLY A 190 -15.90 2.21 -1.08
CA GLY A 190 -15.55 2.60 0.28
C GLY A 190 -14.64 3.82 0.30
N CYS A 191 -13.99 4.13 1.43
CA CYS A 191 -13.05 5.26 1.49
C CYS A 191 -12.00 5.17 0.37
N SER A 192 -11.48 3.97 0.12
CA SER A 192 -10.47 3.73 -0.92
C SER A 192 -10.93 4.00 -2.34
N SER A 193 -12.21 3.83 -2.67
CA SER A 193 -12.72 4.26 -3.98
C SER A 193 -13.01 5.77 -4.02
N ILE A 194 -13.46 6.36 -2.91
CA ILE A 194 -13.74 7.80 -2.85
C ILE A 194 -12.45 8.62 -2.97
N TYR A 195 -11.44 8.37 -2.14
CA TYR A 195 -10.19 9.10 -2.29
C TYR A 195 -9.39 8.66 -3.52
N GLY A 196 -9.67 7.44 -4.05
CA GLY A 196 -8.93 6.82 -5.14
C GLY A 196 -9.46 7.13 -6.55
N GLY A 197 -10.70 7.62 -6.67
CA GLY A 197 -11.35 7.84 -7.96
C GLY A 197 -12.59 8.74 -7.91
N ASN A 198 -12.62 9.76 -7.04
CA ASN A 198 -13.68 10.78 -7.07
C ASN A 198 -13.41 11.82 -8.17
N LEU A 199 -14.02 11.57 -9.33
CA LEU A 199 -13.82 12.33 -10.55
C LEU A 199 -14.17 13.82 -10.37
N PRO A 200 -13.44 14.74 -11.03
CA PRO A 200 -12.43 14.51 -12.08
C PRO A 200 -11.01 14.21 -11.55
N THR A 201 -10.85 14.05 -10.24
CA THR A 201 -9.53 13.92 -9.58
C THR A 201 -9.14 12.45 -9.39
N SER A 202 -7.99 12.07 -9.94
CA SER A 202 -7.40 10.73 -9.83
C SER A 202 -5.99 10.83 -9.23
N PRO A 203 -5.74 10.23 -8.06
CA PRO A 203 -4.41 10.20 -7.42
C PRO A 203 -3.48 9.13 -7.99
N TYR A 204 -4.01 8.13 -8.69
CA TYR A 204 -3.17 7.12 -9.35
C TYR A 204 -2.44 7.79 -10.50
N ALA A 205 -1.11 7.74 -10.54
CA ALA A 205 -0.30 8.46 -11.51
C ALA A 205 0.43 7.52 -12.47
N LYS A 206 1.22 8.10 -13.38
CA LYS A 206 2.10 7.39 -14.31
C LYS A 206 3.54 7.78 -14.04
N ASN A 207 4.45 6.85 -14.29
CA ASN A 207 5.88 7.09 -14.32
C ASN A 207 6.29 7.82 -15.62
N PRO A 208 7.56 8.26 -15.78
CA PRO A 208 8.03 8.94 -16.99
C PRO A 208 7.86 8.15 -18.29
N GLU A 209 7.81 6.80 -18.23
CA GLU A 209 7.53 5.96 -19.39
C GLU A 209 6.02 5.81 -19.69
N GLY A 210 5.17 6.57 -19.01
CA GLY A 210 3.71 6.56 -19.19
C GLY A 210 3.00 5.34 -18.58
N ARG A 211 3.69 4.57 -17.73
CA ARG A 211 3.15 3.36 -17.08
C ARG A 211 2.70 3.66 -15.66
N GLY A 212 1.56 3.11 -15.28
CA GLY A 212 1.05 3.24 -13.93
C GLY A 212 -0.10 2.28 -13.65
N PRO A 213 -0.67 2.32 -12.44
CA PRO A 213 -1.76 1.44 -12.07
C PRO A 213 -2.98 1.63 -12.97
N ALA A 214 -3.47 0.55 -13.55
CA ALA A 214 -4.84 0.51 -14.09
C ALA A 214 -5.79 0.31 -12.91
N TRP A 215 -6.69 1.25 -12.68
CA TRP A 215 -7.59 1.23 -11.53
C TRP A 215 -9.04 1.20 -11.98
N SER A 216 -9.87 0.39 -11.32
CA SER A 216 -11.30 0.35 -11.56
C SER A 216 -12.05 -0.01 -10.28
N ASN A 217 -13.21 0.60 -10.09
CA ASN A 217 -14.19 0.27 -9.07
C ASN A 217 -15.45 -0.27 -9.76
N SER A 218 -15.83 -1.51 -9.44
CA SER A 218 -17.10 -2.10 -9.88
C SER A 218 -18.19 -1.72 -8.89
N LEU A 219 -18.50 -2.59 -7.92
CA LEU A 219 -19.48 -2.34 -6.86
C LEU A 219 -18.85 -2.50 -5.47
N PHE A 220 -19.68 -2.52 -4.44
CA PHE A 220 -19.23 -2.72 -3.07
C PHE A 220 -19.04 -4.21 -2.76
N GLU A 221 -19.95 -5.02 -3.27
CA GLU A 221 -20.13 -6.43 -2.95
C GLU A 221 -19.29 -7.39 -3.81
N ASP A 222 -18.93 -6.99 -5.04
CA ASP A 222 -18.39 -7.89 -6.08
C ASP A 222 -16.88 -7.77 -6.29
N ASN A 223 -16.17 -7.01 -5.46
CA ASN A 223 -14.81 -6.59 -5.79
C ASN A 223 -13.81 -7.76 -5.88
N ALA A 224 -14.02 -8.83 -5.11
CA ALA A 224 -13.15 -10.00 -5.16
C ALA A 224 -13.28 -10.67 -6.54
N GLU A 225 -14.52 -10.91 -6.94
CA GLU A 225 -14.92 -11.52 -8.21
C GLU A 225 -14.51 -10.65 -9.39
N PHE A 226 -14.64 -9.33 -9.25
CA PHE A 226 -14.23 -8.36 -10.24
C PHE A 226 -12.72 -8.42 -10.52
N GLY A 227 -11.89 -8.37 -9.47
CA GLY A 227 -10.45 -8.52 -9.63
C GLY A 227 -10.05 -9.94 -10.06
N PHE A 228 -10.80 -10.97 -9.67
CA PHE A 228 -10.61 -12.33 -10.19
C PHE A 228 -10.88 -12.39 -11.70
N GLY A 229 -11.88 -11.66 -12.21
CA GLY A 229 -12.12 -11.47 -13.63
C GLY A 229 -10.90 -10.92 -14.37
N PHE A 230 -10.19 -9.93 -13.79
CA PHE A 230 -8.92 -9.44 -14.35
C PHE A 230 -7.89 -10.55 -14.45
N ARG A 231 -7.74 -11.38 -13.40
CA ARG A 231 -6.81 -12.51 -13.41
C ARG A 231 -7.13 -13.50 -14.53
N LEU A 232 -8.41 -13.89 -14.68
CA LEU A 232 -8.83 -14.81 -15.74
C LEU A 232 -8.56 -14.23 -17.14
N ALA A 233 -8.87 -12.95 -17.36
CA ALA A 233 -8.62 -12.29 -18.64
C ALA A 233 -7.12 -12.24 -18.98
N ILE A 234 -6.27 -11.88 -18.01
CA ILE A 234 -4.82 -11.83 -18.20
C ILE A 234 -4.25 -13.23 -18.45
N ASP A 235 -4.72 -14.25 -17.72
CA ASP A 235 -4.31 -15.65 -17.97
C ASP A 235 -4.60 -16.03 -19.41
N LYS A 236 -5.82 -15.72 -19.89
CA LYS A 236 -6.21 -16.06 -21.25
C LYS A 236 -5.43 -15.28 -22.31
N ASN A 237 -5.18 -14.00 -22.08
CA ASN A 237 -4.38 -13.18 -22.99
C ASN A 237 -2.93 -13.67 -23.05
N ILE A 238 -2.35 -14.13 -21.94
CA ILE A 238 -1.01 -14.73 -21.93
C ILE A 238 -1.00 -16.02 -22.75
N GLU A 239 -1.96 -16.93 -22.51
CA GLU A 239 -2.07 -18.18 -23.28
C GLU A 239 -2.14 -17.91 -24.79
N GLN A 240 -3.03 -17.00 -25.20
CA GLN A 240 -3.20 -16.62 -26.60
C GLN A 240 -1.94 -15.98 -27.18
N ALA A 241 -1.33 -15.03 -26.47
CA ALA A 241 -0.11 -14.37 -26.92
C ALA A 241 1.03 -15.38 -27.11
N GLN A 242 1.22 -16.30 -26.16
CA GLN A 242 2.24 -17.33 -26.25
C GLN A 242 1.98 -18.32 -27.42
N GLU A 243 0.74 -18.75 -27.61
CA GLU A 243 0.37 -19.61 -28.73
C GLU A 243 0.65 -18.95 -30.08
N ILE A 244 0.26 -17.68 -30.23
CA ILE A 244 0.48 -16.96 -31.47
C ILE A 244 1.97 -16.69 -31.70
N VAL A 245 2.73 -16.34 -30.65
CA VAL A 245 4.20 -16.20 -30.75
C VAL A 245 4.86 -17.49 -31.24
N ARG A 246 4.42 -18.67 -30.76
CA ARG A 246 4.93 -19.97 -31.26
C ARG A 246 4.61 -20.17 -32.75
N ARG A 247 3.38 -19.85 -33.18
CA ARG A 247 2.96 -19.99 -34.58
C ARG A 247 3.70 -19.03 -35.51
N LEU A 248 3.94 -17.80 -35.06
CA LEU A 248 4.64 -16.78 -35.82
C LEU A 248 6.16 -16.87 -35.71
N ALA A 249 6.72 -17.79 -34.91
CA ALA A 249 8.16 -17.94 -34.71
C ALA A 249 8.99 -17.99 -36.01
N PRO A 250 8.57 -18.66 -37.11
CA PRO A 250 9.30 -18.63 -38.37
C PRO A 250 9.37 -17.24 -39.03
N ARG A 251 8.39 -16.35 -38.73
CA ARG A 251 8.27 -15.01 -39.31
C ARG A 251 8.88 -13.93 -38.42
N VAL A 252 8.69 -14.05 -37.10
CA VAL A 252 9.27 -13.12 -36.12
C VAL A 252 10.65 -13.55 -35.63
N GLY A 253 11.18 -14.68 -36.11
CA GLY A 253 12.47 -15.24 -35.75
C GLY A 253 12.43 -16.15 -34.51
N ALA A 254 12.86 -17.41 -34.68
CA ALA A 254 12.76 -18.45 -33.65
C ALA A 254 13.45 -18.07 -32.33
N GLY A 255 14.66 -17.50 -32.39
CA GLY A 255 15.39 -17.09 -31.18
C GLY A 255 14.69 -16.00 -30.37
N LEU A 256 14.02 -15.05 -31.02
CA LEU A 256 13.23 -14.03 -30.31
C LEU A 256 11.99 -14.65 -29.66
N ALA A 257 11.29 -15.54 -30.38
CA ALA A 257 10.13 -16.25 -29.85
C ALA A 257 10.52 -17.09 -28.63
N GLU A 258 11.60 -17.87 -28.70
CA GLU A 258 12.10 -18.68 -27.57
C GLU A 258 12.47 -17.79 -26.37
N ALA A 259 13.20 -16.70 -26.60
CA ALA A 259 13.60 -15.77 -25.54
C ALA A 259 12.40 -15.09 -24.86
N ILE A 260 11.31 -14.83 -25.58
CA ILE A 260 10.06 -14.28 -25.03
C ILE A 260 9.33 -15.32 -24.19
N LEU A 261 9.24 -16.56 -24.67
CA LEU A 261 8.49 -17.65 -24.05
C LEU A 261 9.21 -18.21 -22.80
N GLY A 262 10.54 -18.21 -22.80
CA GLY A 262 11.38 -18.67 -21.68
C GLY A 262 11.83 -17.57 -20.72
N ALA A 263 11.24 -16.37 -20.81
CA ALA A 263 11.69 -15.22 -20.03
C ALA A 263 11.45 -15.36 -18.53
N ASP A 264 12.50 -15.29 -17.72
CA ASP A 264 12.38 -15.05 -16.28
C ASP A 264 11.97 -13.59 -16.02
N GLN A 265 10.85 -13.42 -15.34
CA GLN A 265 10.23 -12.15 -15.01
C GLN A 265 10.11 -11.93 -13.49
N THR A 266 10.90 -12.65 -12.70
CA THR A 266 10.91 -12.54 -11.23
C THR A 266 11.66 -11.31 -10.71
N THR A 267 12.53 -10.71 -11.53
CA THR A 267 13.36 -9.54 -11.18
C THR A 267 13.04 -8.31 -12.04
N GLU A 268 13.41 -7.13 -11.55
CA GLU A 268 13.29 -5.86 -12.31
C GLU A 268 14.06 -5.93 -13.64
N ALA A 269 15.27 -6.51 -13.63
CA ALA A 269 16.08 -6.71 -14.84
C ALA A 269 15.41 -7.68 -15.83
N GLY A 270 14.81 -8.77 -15.35
CA GLY A 270 14.05 -9.70 -16.18
C GLY A 270 12.83 -9.06 -16.85
N ILE A 271 12.11 -8.21 -16.12
CA ILE A 271 10.99 -7.42 -16.66
C ILE A 271 11.47 -6.41 -17.71
N ALA A 272 12.57 -5.70 -17.45
CA ALA A 272 13.16 -4.76 -18.40
C ALA A 272 13.56 -5.47 -19.71
N ALA A 273 14.29 -6.58 -19.61
CA ALA A 273 14.66 -7.39 -20.77
C ALA A 273 13.43 -7.93 -21.53
N GLN A 274 12.37 -8.35 -20.81
CA GLN A 274 11.14 -8.80 -21.47
C GLN A 274 10.44 -7.65 -22.22
N ARG A 275 10.46 -6.43 -21.70
CA ARG A 275 9.92 -5.24 -22.39
C ARG A 275 10.68 -4.96 -23.68
N GLU A 276 12.00 -5.08 -23.68
CA GLU A 276 12.82 -4.93 -24.88
C GLU A 276 12.47 -6.00 -25.93
N ARG A 277 12.30 -7.26 -25.51
CA ARG A 277 11.88 -8.34 -26.41
C ARG A 277 10.48 -8.10 -26.99
N VAL A 278 9.54 -7.62 -26.17
CA VAL A 278 8.18 -7.27 -26.63
C VAL A 278 8.22 -6.09 -27.61
N ALA A 279 9.06 -5.08 -27.38
CA ALA A 279 9.25 -3.99 -28.34
C ALA A 279 9.84 -4.48 -29.67
N ALA A 280 10.84 -5.36 -29.61
CA ALA A 280 11.42 -5.99 -30.80
C ALA A 280 10.38 -6.85 -31.55
N LEU A 281 9.52 -7.59 -30.82
CA LEU A 281 8.43 -8.35 -31.39
C LEU A 281 7.44 -7.44 -32.12
N ARG A 282 6.99 -6.34 -31.50
CA ARG A 282 6.13 -5.34 -32.16
C ARG A 282 6.75 -4.81 -33.46
N GLY A 283 8.05 -4.52 -33.46
CA GLY A 283 8.77 -4.12 -34.67
C GLY A 283 8.72 -5.15 -35.80
N ARG A 284 8.76 -6.45 -35.48
CA ARG A 284 8.67 -7.53 -36.47
C ARG A 284 7.23 -7.79 -36.94
N LEU A 285 6.23 -7.56 -36.07
CA LEU A 285 4.81 -7.73 -36.41
C LEU A 285 4.32 -6.71 -37.44
N ALA A 286 4.89 -5.49 -37.45
CA ALA A 286 4.52 -4.44 -38.40
C ALA A 286 4.65 -4.84 -39.88
N GLY A 287 5.51 -5.83 -40.21
CA GLY A 287 5.66 -6.38 -41.57
C GLY A 287 4.83 -7.63 -41.85
N ILE A 288 3.95 -8.04 -40.93
CA ILE A 288 3.21 -9.31 -40.97
C ILE A 288 1.71 -9.00 -40.98
N ASP A 289 1.11 -8.99 -42.18
CA ASP A 289 -0.33 -8.75 -42.31
C ASP A 289 -1.14 -10.06 -42.29
N THR A 290 -1.34 -10.62 -41.10
CA THR A 290 -2.26 -11.75 -40.89
C THR A 290 -3.19 -11.50 -39.72
N VAL A 291 -4.27 -12.28 -39.64
CA VAL A 291 -5.21 -12.23 -38.51
C VAL A 291 -4.48 -12.48 -37.20
N GLU A 292 -3.56 -13.45 -37.17
CA GLU A 292 -2.77 -13.77 -35.97
C GLU A 292 -1.88 -12.62 -35.54
N SER A 293 -1.23 -11.93 -36.48
CA SER A 293 -0.40 -10.76 -36.16
C SER A 293 -1.21 -9.64 -35.54
N ARG A 294 -2.34 -9.29 -36.17
CA ARG A 294 -3.27 -8.27 -35.66
C ARG A 294 -3.85 -8.64 -34.29
N TRP A 295 -4.12 -9.93 -34.07
CA TRP A 295 -4.61 -10.40 -32.78
C TRP A 295 -3.53 -10.35 -31.70
N LEU A 296 -2.30 -10.76 -32.02
CA LEU A 296 -1.17 -10.68 -31.11
C LEU A 296 -0.91 -9.23 -30.71
N GLU A 297 -0.99 -8.26 -31.62
CA GLU A 297 -0.82 -6.84 -31.29
C GLU A 297 -1.76 -6.33 -30.18
N GLN A 298 -2.97 -6.89 -30.07
CA GLN A 298 -3.94 -6.53 -29.03
C GLN A 298 -3.57 -7.09 -27.65
N VAL A 299 -2.92 -8.25 -27.60
CA VAL A 299 -2.62 -8.96 -26.34
C VAL A 299 -1.14 -9.00 -25.98
N VAL A 300 -0.25 -8.50 -26.85
CA VAL A 300 1.22 -8.64 -26.72
C VAL A 300 1.76 -8.04 -25.42
N ASP A 301 1.13 -6.99 -24.88
CA ASP A 301 1.55 -6.40 -23.60
C ASP A 301 1.33 -7.35 -22.41
N SER A 302 0.50 -8.39 -22.57
CA SER A 302 0.28 -9.45 -21.56
C SER A 302 1.51 -10.36 -21.42
N LEU A 303 2.43 -10.36 -22.38
CA LEU A 303 3.71 -11.08 -22.28
C LEU A 303 4.63 -10.50 -21.19
N VAL A 304 4.36 -9.27 -20.73
CA VAL A 304 4.97 -8.67 -19.54
C VAL A 304 4.07 -8.91 -18.33
N LYS A 305 4.57 -9.63 -17.32
CA LYS A 305 3.81 -10.06 -16.13
C LYS A 305 3.07 -8.90 -15.45
N LYS A 306 1.73 -8.99 -15.39
CA LYS A 306 0.85 -8.07 -14.65
C LYS A 306 0.67 -8.51 -13.20
N ARG A 307 0.37 -7.55 -12.32
CA ARG A 307 0.10 -7.77 -10.89
C ARG A 307 -1.34 -7.38 -10.58
N VAL A 308 -2.19 -8.35 -10.25
CA VAL A 308 -3.59 -8.12 -9.91
C VAL A 308 -3.70 -7.92 -8.40
N TRP A 309 -4.26 -6.78 -8.00
CA TRP A 309 -4.52 -6.41 -6.61
C TRP A 309 -5.98 -6.05 -6.41
N ILE A 310 -6.58 -6.59 -5.36
CA ILE A 310 -7.96 -6.40 -4.96
C ILE A 310 -7.94 -5.60 -3.66
N VAL A 311 -8.33 -4.33 -3.71
CA VAL A 311 -8.22 -3.39 -2.60
C VAL A 311 -9.60 -3.06 -2.05
N GLY A 312 -9.78 -3.05 -0.73
CA GLY A 312 -11.03 -2.64 -0.12
C GLY A 312 -10.96 -2.50 1.39
N GLY A 313 -11.98 -1.88 1.99
CA GLY A 313 -12.06 -1.70 3.44
C GLY A 313 -12.58 -2.94 4.17
N ASP A 314 -12.63 -2.88 5.51
CA ASP A 314 -13.15 -3.97 6.32
C ASP A 314 -14.64 -4.27 6.07
N GLY A 315 -15.47 -3.26 5.84
CA GLY A 315 -16.87 -3.47 5.52
C GLY A 315 -17.12 -4.27 4.24
N TRP A 316 -16.19 -4.23 3.28
CA TRP A 316 -16.25 -5.12 2.12
C TRP A 316 -15.83 -6.53 2.52
N ALA A 317 -14.60 -6.69 3.03
CA ALA A 317 -13.97 -7.99 3.21
C ALA A 317 -14.59 -8.83 4.34
N TYR A 318 -15.09 -8.19 5.40
CA TYR A 318 -15.64 -8.88 6.56
C TYR A 318 -17.13 -9.13 6.40
N ASP A 319 -17.85 -8.24 5.72
CA ASP A 319 -19.30 -8.21 5.62
C ASP A 319 -19.82 -8.53 4.22
N ILE A 320 -20.07 -7.52 3.39
CA ILE A 320 -20.91 -7.66 2.18
C ILE A 320 -20.23 -8.49 1.09
N GLY A 321 -18.92 -8.33 0.90
CA GLY A 321 -18.14 -9.02 -0.12
C GLY A 321 -17.41 -10.26 0.41
N TYR A 322 -17.67 -10.69 1.65
CA TYR A 322 -16.95 -11.82 2.24
C TYR A 322 -17.20 -13.13 1.47
N GLY A 323 -18.43 -13.39 1.02
CA GLY A 323 -18.72 -14.61 0.26
C GLY A 323 -17.93 -14.70 -1.05
N GLY A 324 -17.83 -13.58 -1.77
CA GLY A 324 -17.00 -13.46 -2.97
C GLY A 324 -15.51 -13.59 -2.67
N LEU A 325 -15.04 -12.92 -1.62
CA LEU A 325 -13.65 -13.00 -1.16
C LEU A 325 -13.23 -14.43 -0.82
N ASP A 326 -14.04 -15.13 -0.03
CA ASP A 326 -13.86 -16.53 0.34
C ASP A 326 -13.78 -17.43 -0.89
N HIS A 327 -14.72 -17.26 -1.82
CA HIS A 327 -14.74 -18.01 -3.08
C HIS A 327 -13.47 -17.77 -3.92
N VAL A 328 -13.05 -16.51 -4.08
CA VAL A 328 -11.86 -16.16 -4.87
C VAL A 328 -10.57 -16.70 -4.25
N ILE A 329 -10.46 -16.67 -2.92
CA ILE A 329 -9.35 -17.33 -2.20
C ILE A 329 -9.36 -18.83 -2.51
N ALA A 330 -10.51 -19.50 -2.44
CA ALA A 330 -10.64 -20.93 -2.69
C ALA A 330 -10.26 -21.35 -4.13
N GLN A 331 -10.36 -20.44 -5.11
CA GLN A 331 -10.00 -20.73 -6.51
C GLN A 331 -8.48 -20.92 -6.72
N GLY A 332 -7.63 -20.54 -5.76
CA GLY A 332 -6.19 -20.81 -5.81
C GLY A 332 -5.41 -20.05 -6.89
N ARG A 333 -6.01 -19.07 -7.59
CA ARG A 333 -5.33 -18.27 -8.61
C ARG A 333 -4.52 -17.14 -8.00
N ASN A 334 -3.48 -16.70 -8.72
CA ASN A 334 -2.58 -15.63 -8.28
C ASN A 334 -3.27 -14.25 -8.34
N VAL A 335 -3.87 -13.88 -7.21
CA VAL A 335 -4.41 -12.54 -6.92
C VAL A 335 -3.93 -12.10 -5.54
N ASN A 336 -3.68 -10.81 -5.39
CA ASN A 336 -3.32 -10.23 -4.10
C ASN A 336 -4.48 -9.41 -3.57
N ILE A 337 -4.86 -9.61 -2.31
CA ILE A 337 -5.96 -8.92 -1.66
C ILE A 337 -5.39 -8.04 -0.55
N LEU A 338 -5.74 -6.76 -0.55
CA LEU A 338 -5.33 -5.77 0.42
C LEU A 338 -6.56 -5.21 1.14
N VAL A 339 -6.77 -5.64 2.38
CA VAL A 339 -7.85 -5.17 3.24
C VAL A 339 -7.35 -4.04 4.11
N LEU A 340 -7.94 -2.85 3.96
CA LEU A 340 -7.67 -1.66 4.74
C LEU A 340 -8.63 -1.65 5.93
N ASP A 341 -8.22 -2.27 7.03
CA ASP A 341 -9.09 -2.53 8.16
C ASP A 341 -9.13 -1.33 9.10
N THR A 342 -10.19 -0.53 8.97
CA THR A 342 -10.50 0.59 9.86
C THR A 342 -11.42 0.18 11.01
N GLU A 343 -11.84 -1.08 11.04
CA GLU A 343 -12.76 -1.66 12.04
C GLU A 343 -14.14 -0.99 12.11
N VAL A 344 -14.51 -0.18 11.11
CA VAL A 344 -15.81 0.48 10.95
C VAL A 344 -16.05 0.79 9.47
N TYR A 345 -17.29 1.06 9.08
CA TYR A 345 -17.57 1.59 7.75
C TYR A 345 -17.25 3.09 7.73
N SER A 346 -15.97 3.41 7.49
CA SER A 346 -15.45 4.78 7.58
C SER A 346 -16.20 5.76 6.66
N ASN A 347 -16.40 5.40 5.39
CA ASN A 347 -16.98 6.31 4.38
C ASN A 347 -18.40 6.75 4.70
N THR A 348 -19.25 5.84 5.17
CA THR A 348 -20.67 6.09 5.43
C THR A 348 -20.94 6.66 6.83
N GLY A 349 -19.87 7.04 7.54
CA GLY A 349 -19.94 7.77 8.79
C GLY A 349 -19.85 6.89 10.04
N GLY A 350 -19.11 5.78 9.99
CA GLY A 350 -18.70 5.01 11.16
C GLY A 350 -19.76 4.02 11.67
N GLN A 351 -20.35 3.23 10.78
CA GLN A 351 -21.20 2.09 11.15
C GLN A 351 -20.35 0.91 11.64
N ALA A 352 -20.90 0.13 12.57
CA ALA A 352 -20.27 -1.11 13.01
C ALA A 352 -20.17 -2.11 11.85
N SER A 353 -19.02 -2.79 11.76
CA SER A 353 -18.74 -3.91 10.87
C SER A 353 -18.55 -5.20 11.68
N LYS A 354 -18.45 -6.35 11.01
CA LYS A 354 -17.94 -7.57 11.68
C LYS A 354 -16.47 -7.45 12.11
N SER A 355 -15.76 -6.43 11.61
CA SER A 355 -14.40 -6.09 12.02
C SER A 355 -14.33 -5.20 13.27
N THR A 356 -15.44 -4.56 13.67
CA THR A 356 -15.49 -3.73 14.89
C THR A 356 -15.18 -4.57 16.14
N PRO A 357 -14.30 -4.11 17.05
CA PRO A 357 -13.91 -4.84 18.27
C PRO A 357 -14.94 -4.73 19.41
N ILE A 358 -14.77 -5.56 20.44
CA ILE A 358 -15.61 -5.54 21.65
C ILE A 358 -15.49 -4.18 22.34
N GLY A 359 -16.62 -3.62 22.78
CA GLY A 359 -16.65 -2.36 23.53
C GLY A 359 -16.53 -1.09 22.68
N ALA A 360 -16.13 -1.20 21.41
CA ALA A 360 -16.10 -0.04 20.52
C ALA A 360 -17.53 0.43 20.19
N VAL A 361 -17.74 1.74 20.28
CA VAL A 361 -18.98 2.41 19.92
C VAL A 361 -18.92 2.87 18.48
N ALA A 362 -19.94 2.49 17.71
CA ALA A 362 -20.15 2.89 16.33
C ALA A 362 -21.67 3.00 16.06
N LYS A 363 -22.08 3.53 14.91
CA LYS A 363 -23.51 3.49 14.53
C LYS A 363 -23.95 2.03 14.44
N PHE A 364 -25.14 1.73 14.96
CA PHE A 364 -25.68 0.37 15.17
C PHE A 364 -24.97 -0.45 16.28
N ALA A 365 -24.03 0.13 17.02
CA ALA A 365 -23.39 -0.44 18.20
C ALA A 365 -23.18 0.64 19.29
N PHE A 366 -24.22 1.44 19.57
CA PHE A 366 -24.13 2.60 20.48
C PHE A 366 -23.81 2.23 21.93
N GLY A 367 -24.23 1.05 22.38
CA GLY A 367 -23.89 0.51 23.71
C GLY A 367 -22.52 -0.18 23.79
N GLY A 368 -21.68 -0.04 22.75
CA GLY A 368 -20.49 -0.86 22.56
C GLY A 368 -20.83 -2.20 21.91
N LYS A 369 -20.02 -2.65 20.96
CA LYS A 369 -20.23 -3.96 20.33
C LYS A 369 -19.94 -5.08 21.34
N ALA A 370 -20.90 -5.97 21.57
CA ALA A 370 -20.76 -7.05 22.55
C ALA A 370 -20.08 -8.32 22.01
N ARG A 371 -19.96 -8.46 20.68
CA ARG A 371 -19.39 -9.65 20.04
C ARG A 371 -17.94 -9.42 19.62
N PRO A 372 -17.08 -10.46 19.62
CA PRO A 372 -15.70 -10.34 19.17
C PRO A 372 -15.59 -9.90 17.71
N LYS A 373 -14.43 -9.36 17.36
CA LYS A 373 -14.02 -9.10 15.98
C LYS A 373 -13.94 -10.44 15.24
N LYS A 374 -14.62 -10.55 14.09
CA LYS A 374 -14.50 -11.72 13.19
C LYS A 374 -13.03 -11.90 12.81
N ASP A 375 -12.48 -13.10 12.98
CA ASP A 375 -11.08 -13.36 12.65
C ASP A 375 -10.94 -13.83 11.19
N LEU A 376 -10.90 -12.86 10.27
CA LEU A 376 -10.73 -13.11 8.83
C LEU A 376 -9.40 -13.81 8.51
N ALA A 377 -8.33 -13.49 9.25
CA ALA A 377 -7.03 -14.12 9.03
C ALA A 377 -7.10 -15.62 9.36
N MET A 378 -7.68 -15.98 10.51
CA MET A 378 -7.88 -17.38 10.90
C MET A 378 -8.73 -18.14 9.88
N MET A 379 -9.84 -17.55 9.41
CA MET A 379 -10.72 -18.17 8.42
C MET A 379 -9.99 -18.43 7.10
N ALA A 380 -9.20 -17.47 6.61
CA ALA A 380 -8.42 -17.65 5.39
C ALA A 380 -7.33 -18.73 5.57
N MET A 381 -6.59 -18.71 6.69
CA MET A 381 -5.56 -19.71 6.96
C MET A 381 -6.09 -21.16 6.97
N ALA A 382 -7.37 -21.37 7.26
CA ALA A 382 -7.98 -22.69 7.28
C ALA A 382 -7.93 -23.41 5.92
N TYR A 383 -7.80 -22.67 4.80
CA TYR A 383 -7.58 -23.29 3.48
C TYR A 383 -6.21 -23.96 3.34
N GLY A 384 -5.20 -23.52 4.09
CA GLY A 384 -3.83 -24.00 4.00
C GLY A 384 -3.03 -23.57 2.75
N THR A 385 -3.71 -23.04 1.73
CA THR A 385 -3.14 -22.73 0.40
C THR A 385 -3.12 -21.24 0.06
N VAL A 386 -3.45 -20.37 1.02
CA VAL A 386 -3.46 -18.92 0.85
C VAL A 386 -2.37 -18.29 1.70
N TYR A 387 -1.61 -17.35 1.15
CA TYR A 387 -0.71 -16.53 1.94
C TYR A 387 -1.55 -15.53 2.75
N VAL A 388 -1.40 -15.48 4.08
CA VAL A 388 -2.19 -14.57 4.94
C VAL A 388 -1.28 -13.75 5.81
N ALA A 389 -1.51 -12.45 5.93
CA ALA A 389 -0.74 -11.61 6.83
C ALA A 389 -1.55 -10.49 7.47
N ARG A 390 -1.18 -10.13 8.70
CA ARG A 390 -1.65 -8.91 9.38
C ARG A 390 -0.49 -7.95 9.55
N VAL A 391 -0.64 -6.73 9.03
CA VAL A 391 0.42 -5.73 8.98
C VAL A 391 -0.01 -4.41 9.63
N SER A 392 0.97 -3.58 9.97
CA SER A 392 0.77 -2.25 10.57
C SER A 392 1.92 -1.32 10.19
N LEU A 393 1.65 -0.01 10.09
CA LEU A 393 2.68 1.03 9.96
C LEU A 393 3.60 1.09 11.20
N ALA A 394 3.19 0.51 12.33
CA ALA A 394 4.03 0.34 13.52
C ALA A 394 5.33 -0.43 13.22
N ASN A 395 5.31 -1.36 12.26
CA ASN A 395 6.45 -2.14 11.84
C ASN A 395 6.62 -2.11 10.31
N PRO A 396 7.24 -1.05 9.75
CA PRO A 396 7.37 -0.90 8.31
C PRO A 396 8.27 -1.98 7.68
N LEU A 397 9.21 -2.54 8.44
CA LEU A 397 10.04 -3.65 7.97
C LEU A 397 9.18 -4.90 7.70
N HIS A 398 8.31 -5.23 8.66
CA HIS A 398 7.35 -6.31 8.50
C HIS A 398 6.40 -6.06 7.31
N LEU A 399 5.88 -4.84 7.18
CA LEU A 399 4.98 -4.46 6.09
C LEU A 399 5.63 -4.65 4.71
N VAL A 400 6.80 -4.08 4.47
CA VAL A 400 7.47 -4.15 3.16
C VAL A 400 7.81 -5.60 2.80
N ARG A 401 8.34 -6.37 3.76
CA ARG A 401 8.62 -7.81 3.56
C ARG A 401 7.35 -8.59 3.19
N THR A 402 6.26 -8.34 3.91
CA THR A 402 4.98 -9.02 3.68
C THR A 402 4.45 -8.75 2.27
N MET A 403 4.47 -7.50 1.81
CA MET A 403 3.97 -7.16 0.46
C MET A 403 4.82 -7.81 -0.64
N LEU A 404 6.14 -7.90 -0.45
CA LEU A 404 7.03 -8.60 -1.37
C LEU A 404 6.80 -10.11 -1.38
N GLU A 405 6.65 -10.74 -0.21
CA GLU A 405 6.35 -12.16 -0.09
C GLU A 405 4.99 -12.52 -0.70
N ALA A 406 3.96 -11.73 -0.41
CA ALA A 406 2.62 -11.92 -0.93
C ALA A 406 2.57 -11.87 -2.47
N GLU A 407 3.24 -10.91 -3.11
CA GLU A 407 3.26 -10.89 -4.58
C GLU A 407 4.12 -11.99 -5.19
N ALA A 408 5.20 -12.38 -4.52
CA ALA A 408 6.05 -13.47 -4.98
C ALA A 408 5.34 -14.83 -4.89
N TYR A 409 4.32 -14.95 -4.03
CA TYR A 409 3.53 -16.17 -3.88
C TYR A 409 2.72 -16.49 -5.16
N SER A 410 2.81 -17.74 -5.63
CA SER A 410 2.11 -18.22 -6.83
C SER A 410 0.71 -18.72 -6.50
N GLY A 411 -0.10 -17.89 -5.83
CA GLY A 411 -1.43 -18.24 -5.38
C GLY A 411 -2.14 -17.02 -4.78
N PRO A 412 -3.29 -17.20 -4.13
CA PRO A 412 -4.01 -16.12 -3.49
C PRO A 412 -3.21 -15.62 -2.28
N SER A 413 -3.18 -14.31 -2.11
CA SER A 413 -2.56 -13.64 -0.97
C SER A 413 -3.54 -12.67 -0.32
N LEU A 414 -3.68 -12.70 1.00
CA LEU A 414 -4.51 -11.81 1.80
C LEU A 414 -3.66 -11.03 2.79
N ILE A 415 -3.60 -9.71 2.63
CA ILE A 415 -2.94 -8.80 3.55
C ILE A 415 -4.00 -7.93 4.22
N ILE A 416 -4.06 -7.98 5.54
CA ILE A 416 -4.96 -7.17 6.35
C ILE A 416 -4.13 -6.10 7.07
N CYS A 417 -4.42 -4.84 6.76
CA CYS A 417 -3.69 -3.67 7.25
C CYS A 417 -4.48 -2.97 8.35
N TYR A 418 -3.89 -2.74 9.51
CA TYR A 418 -4.50 -1.86 10.51
C TYR A 418 -4.47 -0.41 10.03
N ALA A 419 -5.63 0.15 9.69
CA ALA A 419 -5.77 1.50 9.18
C ALA A 419 -6.45 2.40 10.23
N HIS A 420 -5.65 3.16 10.98
CA HIS A 420 -6.19 4.19 11.87
C HIS A 420 -7.09 5.18 11.10
N CYS A 421 -8.17 5.63 11.75
CA CYS A 421 -9.19 6.47 11.12
C CYS A 421 -9.67 7.57 12.08
N ILE A 422 -10.14 8.69 11.53
CA ILE A 422 -10.80 9.75 12.30
C ILE A 422 -12.02 9.22 13.08
N ALA A 423 -12.67 8.14 12.60
CA ALA A 423 -13.79 7.49 13.27
C ALA A 423 -13.40 6.82 14.60
N HIS A 424 -12.10 6.58 14.84
CA HIS A 424 -11.60 6.12 16.13
C HIS A 424 -11.62 7.24 17.19
N GLY A 425 -11.67 8.49 16.74
CA GLY A 425 -11.63 9.69 17.58
C GLY A 425 -10.31 9.83 18.31
N ILE A 426 -9.22 9.71 17.54
CA ILE A 426 -7.83 9.89 17.97
C ILE A 426 -7.28 11.19 17.36
N ASP A 427 -6.18 11.69 17.93
CA ASP A 427 -5.33 12.63 17.22
C ASP A 427 -4.52 11.85 16.15
N THR A 428 -4.93 11.99 14.89
CA THR A 428 -4.34 11.25 13.77
C THR A 428 -2.88 11.63 13.49
N THR A 429 -2.37 12.76 14.01
CA THR A 429 -0.92 13.05 13.96
C THR A 429 -0.08 11.95 14.62
N PHE A 430 -0.63 11.29 15.64
CA PHE A 430 -0.03 10.16 16.35
C PHE A 430 -0.59 8.81 15.90
N GLY A 431 -1.24 8.74 14.74
CA GLY A 431 -1.90 7.53 14.26
C GLY A 431 -0.97 6.31 14.19
N VAL A 432 0.31 6.48 13.81
CA VAL A 432 1.32 5.40 13.82
C VAL A 432 1.64 4.92 15.23
N ASP A 433 1.69 5.84 16.20
CA ASP A 433 1.91 5.47 17.61
C ASP A 433 0.69 4.74 18.18
N GLU A 434 -0.52 5.11 17.76
CA GLU A 434 -1.73 4.37 18.12
C GLU A 434 -1.71 2.95 17.55
N GLN A 435 -1.25 2.75 16.31
CA GLN A 435 -1.06 1.39 15.80
C GLN A 435 -0.01 0.60 16.60
N LYS A 436 1.05 1.26 17.12
CA LYS A 436 2.01 0.58 18.00
C LYS A 436 1.36 0.12 19.29
N LYS A 437 0.45 0.92 19.87
CA LYS A 437 -0.34 0.49 21.06
C LYS A 437 -1.28 -0.66 20.72
N ALA A 438 -1.94 -0.63 19.55
CA ALA A 438 -2.75 -1.76 19.09
C ALA A 438 -1.93 -3.05 18.96
N VAL A 439 -0.70 -2.96 18.47
CA VAL A 439 0.22 -4.13 18.42
C VAL A 439 0.69 -4.54 19.82
N ASN A 440 1.11 -3.59 20.65
CA ASN A 440 1.65 -3.84 21.98
C ASN A 440 0.59 -4.32 22.99
N SER A 441 -0.69 -4.09 22.73
CA SER A 441 -1.80 -4.64 23.54
C SER A 441 -2.20 -6.05 23.12
N GLY A 442 -1.70 -6.55 21.98
CA GLY A 442 -2.15 -7.80 21.39
C GLY A 442 -3.45 -7.69 20.59
N HIS A 443 -4.12 -6.52 20.58
CA HIS A 443 -5.31 -6.28 19.75
C HIS A 443 -5.00 -6.57 18.27
N TRP A 444 -3.82 -6.12 17.82
CA TRP A 444 -3.34 -6.32 16.46
C TRP A 444 -2.04 -7.13 16.40
N ILE A 445 -2.16 -8.45 16.29
CA ILE A 445 -1.01 -9.35 16.17
C ILE A 445 -0.41 -9.25 14.76
N LEU A 446 0.87 -8.94 14.65
CA LEU A 446 1.59 -8.96 13.38
C LEU A 446 2.00 -10.40 13.08
N MET A 447 1.63 -10.89 11.91
CA MET A 447 1.85 -12.29 11.53
C MET A 447 1.92 -12.48 10.02
N ARG A 448 2.52 -13.59 9.60
CA ARG A 448 2.49 -14.11 8.24
C ARG A 448 2.28 -15.62 8.28
N TYR A 449 1.34 -16.10 7.47
CA TYR A 449 1.13 -17.49 7.15
C TYR A 449 1.58 -17.70 5.71
N ASN A 450 2.63 -18.50 5.50
CA ASN A 450 3.19 -18.76 4.20
C ASN A 450 3.11 -20.27 3.87
N PRO A 451 2.18 -20.70 2.99
CA PRO A 451 2.03 -22.09 2.60
C PRO A 451 3.31 -22.74 2.05
N ALA A 452 4.21 -21.95 1.45
CA ALA A 452 5.46 -22.47 0.89
C ALA A 452 6.45 -22.98 1.96
N LEU A 453 6.24 -22.63 3.24
CA LEU A 453 7.02 -23.15 4.36
C LEU A 453 6.55 -24.56 4.76
N ALA A 454 5.23 -24.81 4.70
CA ALA A 454 4.68 -26.14 4.96
C ALA A 454 5.24 -27.18 3.99
N ALA A 455 5.41 -26.82 2.71
CA ALA A 455 6.07 -27.66 1.70
C ALA A 455 7.55 -28.00 2.02
N LYS A 456 8.16 -27.32 2.99
CA LYS A 456 9.53 -27.56 3.48
C LYS A 456 9.55 -28.24 4.86
N GLY A 457 8.39 -28.64 5.39
CA GLY A 457 8.27 -29.17 6.75
C GLY A 457 8.44 -28.11 7.85
N GLU A 458 8.38 -26.81 7.50
CA GLU A 458 8.39 -25.71 8.48
C GLU A 458 6.95 -25.30 8.83
N ASN A 459 6.74 -24.78 10.05
CA ASN A 459 5.45 -24.20 10.41
C ASN A 459 5.17 -22.97 9.51
N PRO A 460 4.04 -22.95 8.79
CA PRO A 460 3.70 -21.85 7.89
C PRO A 460 3.37 -20.54 8.61
N LEU A 461 2.92 -20.59 9.88
CA LEU A 461 2.58 -19.42 10.66
C LEU A 461 3.79 -18.88 11.43
N LYS A 462 4.12 -17.61 11.19
CA LYS A 462 5.12 -16.85 11.92
C LYS A 462 4.48 -15.64 12.58
N ILE A 463 4.64 -15.52 13.89
CA ILE A 463 4.27 -14.32 14.68
C ILE A 463 5.45 -13.35 14.64
N ASP A 464 5.20 -12.14 14.16
CA ASP A 464 6.21 -11.09 13.94
C ASP A 464 6.06 -9.91 14.91
N SER A 465 5.04 -9.89 15.75
CA SER A 465 4.92 -9.00 16.92
C SER A 465 5.50 -9.65 18.17
N LYS A 466 5.98 -8.83 19.10
CA LYS A 466 6.38 -9.29 20.44
C LYS A 466 5.14 -9.59 21.30
N PRO A 467 5.29 -10.35 22.41
CA PRO A 467 4.22 -10.51 23.39
C PRO A 467 3.63 -9.17 23.85
N PRO A 468 2.32 -9.12 24.16
CA PRO A 468 1.68 -7.91 24.67
C PRO A 468 2.41 -7.36 25.90
N THR A 469 2.60 -6.05 25.93
CA THR A 469 3.30 -5.30 26.98
C THR A 469 2.42 -4.28 27.68
N ILE A 470 1.23 -3.98 27.12
CA ILE A 470 0.20 -3.12 27.71
C ILE A 470 -1.13 -3.88 27.67
N SER A 471 -2.11 -3.46 28.48
CA SER A 471 -3.45 -4.04 28.43
C SER A 471 -4.22 -3.56 27.19
N PHE A 472 -5.28 -4.31 26.82
CA PHE A 472 -6.23 -3.83 25.82
C PHE A 472 -6.89 -2.53 26.29
N GLU A 473 -7.21 -2.43 27.58
CA GLU A 473 -7.83 -1.23 28.15
C GLU A 473 -6.95 0.04 27.97
N GLU A 474 -5.64 -0.06 28.19
CA GLU A 474 -4.71 1.07 28.04
C GLU A 474 -4.71 1.59 26.60
N TYR A 475 -4.74 0.69 25.63
CA TYR A 475 -4.91 1.03 24.22
C TYR A 475 -6.30 1.62 23.94
N ALA A 476 -7.36 0.91 24.31
CA ALA A 476 -8.74 1.28 24.00
C ALA A 476 -9.12 2.68 24.51
N TYR A 477 -8.73 3.04 25.74
CA TYR A 477 -9.01 4.37 26.29
C TYR A 477 -8.13 5.49 25.71
N GLY A 478 -7.18 5.17 24.83
CA GLY A 478 -6.56 6.15 23.93
C GLY A 478 -7.53 6.72 22.89
N GLU A 479 -8.63 6.02 22.60
CA GLU A 479 -9.52 6.33 21.49
C GLU A 479 -10.94 6.72 21.97
N ASN A 480 -11.52 7.75 21.34
CA ASN A 480 -12.85 8.23 21.75
C ASN A 480 -13.95 7.18 21.54
N ARG A 481 -13.79 6.28 20.56
CA ARG A 481 -14.76 5.20 20.29
C ARG A 481 -14.97 4.24 21.47
N TYR A 482 -14.07 4.21 22.47
CA TYR A 482 -14.30 3.49 23.73
C TYR A 482 -14.60 4.42 24.89
N ARG A 483 -13.93 5.58 24.98
CA ARG A 483 -14.16 6.55 26.08
C ARG A 483 -15.60 7.04 26.16
N VAL A 484 -16.28 7.17 25.01
CA VAL A 484 -17.68 7.59 24.99
C VAL A 484 -18.57 6.60 25.74
N LEU A 485 -18.33 5.28 25.62
CA LEU A 485 -19.08 4.26 26.35
C LEU A 485 -18.89 4.41 27.86
N LYS A 486 -17.64 4.56 28.30
CA LYS A 486 -17.30 4.79 29.72
C LYS A 486 -18.02 5.99 30.32
N LYS A 487 -18.30 7.02 29.50
CA LYS A 487 -19.04 8.22 29.94
C LYS A 487 -20.55 7.99 30.01
N ILE A 488 -21.14 7.30 29.03
CA ILE A 488 -22.61 7.16 28.92
C ILE A 488 -23.16 5.95 29.69
N ASN A 489 -22.37 4.88 29.83
CA ASN A 489 -22.72 3.66 30.53
C ASN A 489 -21.45 3.01 31.13
N PRO A 490 -21.00 3.47 32.31
CA PRO A 490 -19.78 2.99 32.96
C PRO A 490 -19.78 1.49 33.24
N ASP A 491 -20.93 0.94 33.67
CA ASP A 491 -21.05 -0.48 34.04
C ASP A 491 -20.83 -1.38 32.82
N ALA A 492 -21.49 -1.06 31.69
CA ALA A 492 -21.27 -1.77 30.44
C ALA A 492 -19.83 -1.61 29.92
N ALA A 493 -19.21 -0.44 30.12
CA ALA A 493 -17.81 -0.23 29.73
C ALA A 493 -16.85 -1.15 30.50
N VAL A 494 -17.05 -1.31 31.81
CA VAL A 494 -16.24 -2.23 32.64
C VAL A 494 -16.41 -3.67 32.17
N GLU A 495 -17.65 -4.12 31.97
CA GLU A 495 -17.94 -5.48 31.49
C GLU A 495 -17.31 -5.76 30.12
N LEU A 496 -17.51 -4.84 29.16
CA LEU A 496 -17.02 -5.01 27.79
C LEU A 496 -15.50 -4.91 27.70
N MET A 497 -14.84 -4.08 28.53
CA MET A 497 -13.37 -4.06 28.59
C MET A 497 -12.81 -5.37 29.15
N ALA A 498 -13.45 -5.96 30.18
CA ALA A 498 -13.03 -7.26 30.69
C ALA A 498 -13.15 -8.37 29.62
N LEU A 499 -14.25 -8.38 28.87
CA LEU A 499 -14.45 -9.30 27.74
C LEU A 499 -13.42 -9.07 26.62
N ALA A 500 -13.10 -7.82 26.30
CA ALA A 500 -12.12 -7.48 25.27
C ALA A 500 -10.69 -7.88 25.67
N GLU A 501 -10.32 -7.70 26.93
CA GLU A 501 -9.03 -8.13 27.49
C GLU A 501 -8.91 -9.67 27.40
N GLN A 502 -9.96 -10.39 27.81
CA GLN A 502 -9.99 -11.86 27.72
C GLN A 502 -9.88 -12.34 26.27
N ASP A 503 -10.66 -11.75 25.35
CA ASP A 503 -10.63 -12.10 23.92
C ASP A 503 -9.25 -11.84 23.30
N THR A 504 -8.62 -10.71 23.63
CA THR A 504 -7.28 -10.36 23.15
C THR A 504 -6.23 -11.36 23.64
N LYS A 505 -6.28 -11.71 24.92
CA LYS A 505 -5.38 -12.72 25.52
C LYS A 505 -5.59 -14.11 24.92
N SER A 506 -6.82 -14.59 24.85
CA SER A 506 -7.14 -15.91 24.28
C SER A 506 -6.73 -16.01 22.81
N ARG A 507 -6.90 -14.92 22.04
CA ARG A 507 -6.46 -14.86 20.65
C ARG A 507 -4.94 -14.93 20.55
N TRP A 508 -4.21 -14.16 21.34
CA TRP A 508 -2.76 -14.25 21.41
C TRP A 508 -2.27 -15.68 21.70
N GLU A 509 -2.85 -16.33 22.72
CA GLU A 509 -2.51 -17.70 23.10
C GLU A 509 -2.79 -18.70 21.98
N LEU A 510 -3.96 -18.59 21.31
CA LEU A 510 -4.31 -19.44 20.18
C LEU A 510 -3.30 -19.31 19.02
N TYR A 511 -2.95 -18.09 18.63
CA TYR A 511 -1.97 -17.85 17.57
C TYR A 511 -0.56 -18.35 17.95
N GLN A 512 -0.17 -18.23 19.22
CA GLN A 512 1.08 -18.79 19.73
C GLN A 512 1.08 -20.32 19.71
N GLN A 513 -0.03 -20.97 20.07
CA GLN A 513 -0.16 -22.43 19.97
C GLN A 513 -0.04 -22.89 18.52
N LEU A 514 -0.70 -22.22 17.58
CA LEU A 514 -0.64 -22.54 16.16
C LEU A 514 0.78 -22.34 15.60
N ALA A 515 1.49 -21.28 16.00
CA ALA A 515 2.86 -21.02 15.56
C ALA A 515 3.89 -21.95 16.24
N GLY A 516 3.57 -22.46 17.43
CA GLY A 516 4.40 -23.39 18.19
C GLY A 516 4.12 -24.87 17.88
N ALA A 517 3.03 -25.19 17.18
CA ALA A 517 2.72 -26.54 16.76
C ALA A 517 3.81 -27.07 15.81
N ALA A 518 4.21 -28.33 16.00
CA ALA A 518 5.07 -29.02 15.04
C ALA A 518 4.37 -29.06 13.68
N ALA A 519 5.13 -28.95 12.59
CA ALA A 519 4.57 -29.15 11.25
C ALA A 519 3.98 -30.57 11.19
N SER A 520 2.68 -30.69 10.89
CA SER A 520 2.05 -31.99 10.65
C SER A 520 2.60 -32.55 9.33
N GLU A 521 3.11 -33.79 9.39
CA GLU A 521 3.63 -34.56 8.24
C GLU A 521 2.65 -34.67 7.07
#